data_AF-A0A1H9ACG0-F1
#
_entry.id   AF-A0A1H9ACG0-F1
#
_cell.length_a   1.000
_cell.length_b   1.000
_cell.length_c   1.000
_cell.angle_alpha   90.00
_cell.angle_beta   90.00
_cell.angle_gamma   90.00
#
_symmetry.space_group_name_H-M   'P 1'
#
loop_
_entity.id
_entity.type
_entity.pdbx_description
1 polymer ?
#
loop_
_entity_poly.entity_id
_entity_poly.type
_entity_poly.pdbx_seq_one_letter_code
_entity_poly.pdbx_strand_id
1 'polypeptide(L)'
;MSESLTSAGDDYADRGYRQLRDIGRHVLLINLGGALTLFFGVWASYDAVSQWSEYWPGSTALHMGILAALLLMVFHALTLAIGRWRLNRVWKRIQCNFHDSLLRMARLELKSAAMAELLDQSGQMDHAFDASLRTSLMETSTAAQDIIGRVFSLDQDAQQLLGYLNRADMETADLERDIQDSTRIIERIGEFIRTLPERLQEEQQKMHLIVDDISELTSLVQVIKDISRRTNLIALNAAIEAARAGASGRGFAVVAEEVRGLAIRSTEAVTLIEEGIGKANSTVQSQFSDNYQHTVDEELHEATSLANSVRRLQENYEDLRQYHKTLFSVVTHHNTRLSDQIVALLGAIQFEDVLRQRIERMQDTLRQRLQAWEQAAAQLRQPGCDDCGLDHDVETLLTRYQEGERQHASAISTPSAEDNNSGPRIELF
;
A
#
# COMPACT_ATOMS: atom_id res chain seq x y z
N MET A 1 -50.30 -20.68 -15.12
CA MET A 1 -50.51 -19.78 -16.27
C MET A 1 -50.72 -20.55 -17.58
N SER A 2 -50.04 -21.70 -17.79
CA SER A 2 -50.35 -22.61 -18.90
C SER A 2 -51.74 -23.26 -18.79
N GLU A 3 -52.15 -23.72 -17.60
CA GLU A 3 -53.47 -24.34 -17.36
C GLU A 3 -54.66 -23.37 -17.54
N SER A 4 -54.47 -22.07 -17.31
CA SER A 4 -55.52 -21.07 -17.51
C SER A 4 -55.73 -20.69 -18.98
N LEU A 5 -54.67 -20.79 -19.80
CA LEU A 5 -54.74 -20.52 -21.24
C LEU A 5 -55.36 -21.71 -21.99
N THR A 6 -55.08 -22.95 -21.59
CA THR A 6 -55.73 -24.15 -22.12
C THR A 6 -57.21 -24.21 -21.71
N SER A 7 -57.54 -23.91 -20.45
CA SER A 7 -58.93 -23.84 -19.98
C SER A 7 -59.76 -22.78 -20.72
N ALA A 8 -59.18 -21.61 -21.03
CA ALA A 8 -59.87 -20.60 -21.83
C ALA A 8 -60.07 -21.09 -23.28
N GLY A 9 -59.06 -21.68 -23.90
CA GLY A 9 -59.14 -22.23 -25.26
C GLY A 9 -60.24 -23.28 -25.43
N ASP A 10 -60.36 -24.21 -24.47
CA ASP A 10 -61.38 -25.26 -24.48
C ASP A 10 -62.81 -24.70 -24.30
N ASP A 11 -62.99 -23.69 -23.44
CA ASP A 11 -64.30 -23.06 -23.23
C ASP A 11 -64.73 -22.20 -24.44
N TYR A 12 -63.78 -21.67 -25.21
CA TYR A 12 -64.06 -21.01 -26.50
C TYR A 12 -64.45 -22.01 -27.58
N ALA A 13 -63.74 -23.13 -27.70
CA ALA A 13 -64.06 -24.19 -28.65
C ALA A 13 -65.45 -24.79 -28.37
N ASP A 14 -65.77 -25.03 -27.10
CA ASP A 14 -67.06 -25.59 -26.69
C ASP A 14 -68.22 -24.59 -26.86
N ARG A 15 -67.99 -23.28 -26.66
CA ARG A 15 -68.99 -22.24 -26.99
C ARG A 15 -69.22 -22.12 -28.50
N GLY A 16 -68.17 -22.22 -29.31
CA GLY A 16 -68.27 -22.25 -30.78
C GLY A 16 -69.05 -23.46 -31.29
N TYR A 17 -68.77 -24.63 -30.73
CA TYR A 17 -69.47 -25.88 -31.05
C TYR A 17 -70.96 -25.83 -30.67
N ARG A 18 -71.28 -25.29 -29.48
CA ARG A 18 -72.67 -25.07 -29.04
C ARG A 18 -73.44 -24.12 -29.98
N GLN A 19 -72.81 -23.03 -30.42
CA GLN A 19 -73.43 -22.12 -31.39
C GLN A 19 -73.67 -22.77 -32.76
N LEU A 20 -72.70 -23.52 -33.29
CA LEU A 20 -72.86 -24.25 -34.55
C LEU A 20 -73.99 -25.28 -34.48
N ARG A 21 -74.10 -25.98 -33.35
CA ARG A 21 -75.18 -26.95 -33.11
C ARG A 21 -76.56 -26.30 -33.04
N ASP A 22 -76.69 -25.15 -32.38
CA ASP A 22 -77.97 -24.42 -32.33
C ASP A 22 -78.36 -23.83 -33.68
N ILE A 23 -77.38 -23.41 -34.50
CA ILE A 23 -77.60 -23.01 -35.89
C ILE A 23 -78.09 -24.21 -36.73
N GLY A 24 -77.43 -25.37 -36.60
CA GLY A 24 -77.87 -26.61 -37.25
C GLY A 24 -79.31 -26.98 -36.90
N ARG A 25 -79.69 -26.84 -35.62
CA ARG A 25 -81.07 -27.03 -35.16
C ARG A 25 -82.05 -26.03 -35.77
N HIS A 26 -81.69 -24.74 -35.83
CA HIS A 26 -82.54 -23.73 -36.43
C HIS A 26 -82.72 -23.91 -37.95
N VAL A 27 -81.65 -24.25 -38.67
CA VAL A 27 -81.71 -24.54 -40.11
C VAL A 27 -82.57 -25.80 -40.36
N LEU A 28 -82.39 -26.85 -39.56
CA LEU A 28 -83.20 -28.06 -39.64
C LEU A 28 -84.67 -27.76 -39.36
N LEU A 29 -84.99 -27.01 -38.30
CA LEU A 29 -86.38 -26.62 -37.97
C LEU A 29 -87.02 -25.74 -39.04
N ILE A 30 -86.28 -24.83 -39.67
CA ILE A 30 -86.78 -24.00 -40.77
C ILE A 30 -87.05 -24.85 -42.01
N ASN A 31 -86.13 -25.74 -42.39
CA ASN A 31 -86.33 -26.64 -43.54
C ASN A 31 -87.46 -27.63 -43.30
N LEU A 32 -87.54 -28.23 -42.11
CA LEU A 32 -88.59 -29.19 -41.74
C LEU A 32 -89.95 -28.49 -41.64
N GLY A 33 -90.00 -27.29 -41.07
CA GLY A 33 -91.20 -26.45 -41.04
C GLY A 33 -91.65 -26.01 -42.42
N GLY A 34 -90.71 -25.65 -43.30
CA GLY A 34 -90.98 -25.33 -44.72
C GLY A 34 -91.50 -26.53 -45.51
N ALA A 35 -90.90 -27.71 -45.30
CA ALA A 35 -91.35 -28.95 -45.94
C ALA A 35 -92.73 -29.40 -45.44
N LEU A 36 -93.00 -29.32 -44.13
CA LEU A 36 -94.31 -29.64 -43.57
C LEU A 36 -95.40 -28.67 -44.03
N THR A 37 -95.10 -27.38 -44.15
CA THR A 37 -96.06 -26.39 -44.68
C THR A 37 -96.33 -26.58 -46.16
N LEU A 38 -95.32 -26.95 -46.97
CA LEU A 38 -95.54 -27.39 -48.35
C LEU A 38 -96.42 -28.63 -48.44
N PHE A 39 -96.10 -29.66 -47.64
CA PHE A 39 -96.84 -30.92 -47.62
C PHE A 39 -98.31 -30.72 -47.22
N PHE A 40 -98.57 -30.03 -46.11
CA PHE A 40 -99.93 -29.73 -45.66
C PHE A 40 -100.65 -28.75 -46.59
N GLY A 41 -99.95 -27.79 -47.18
CA GLY A 41 -100.52 -26.85 -48.14
C GLY A 41 -101.00 -27.54 -49.41
N VAL A 42 -100.19 -28.44 -49.97
CA VAL A 42 -100.57 -29.27 -51.13
C VAL A 42 -101.67 -30.27 -50.77
N TRP A 43 -101.58 -30.91 -49.60
CA TRP A 43 -102.59 -31.88 -49.15
C TRP A 43 -103.95 -31.22 -48.90
N ALA A 44 -103.98 -30.10 -48.17
CA ALA A 44 -105.21 -29.36 -47.88
C ALA A 44 -105.79 -28.71 -49.14
N SER A 45 -104.96 -28.23 -50.07
CA SER A 45 -105.46 -27.71 -51.35
C SER A 45 -106.00 -28.82 -52.26
N TYR A 46 -105.39 -30.00 -52.28
CA TYR A 46 -105.91 -31.16 -53.01
C TYR A 46 -107.27 -31.62 -52.46
N ASP A 47 -107.37 -31.78 -51.13
CA ASP A 47 -108.60 -32.22 -50.46
C ASP A 47 -109.72 -31.17 -50.62
N ALA A 48 -109.42 -29.88 -50.39
CA ALA A 48 -110.39 -28.80 -50.55
C ALA A 48 -110.87 -28.63 -52.01
N VAL A 49 -109.98 -28.75 -52.99
CA VAL A 49 -110.36 -28.70 -54.42
C VAL A 49 -111.20 -29.92 -54.81
N SER A 50 -110.89 -31.11 -54.27
CA SER A 50 -111.66 -32.33 -54.54
C SER A 50 -113.08 -32.24 -53.97
N GLN A 51 -113.25 -31.81 -52.72
CA GLN A 51 -114.55 -31.68 -52.05
C GLN A 51 -115.39 -30.54 -52.63
N TRP A 52 -114.78 -29.44 -53.10
CA TRP A 52 -115.53 -28.29 -53.63
C TRP A 52 -115.98 -28.49 -55.09
N SER A 53 -115.35 -29.41 -55.83
CA SER A 53 -115.72 -29.74 -57.21
C SER A 53 -117.12 -30.36 -57.35
N GLU A 54 -117.68 -30.90 -56.26
CA GLU A 54 -119.04 -31.48 -56.22
C GLU A 54 -120.17 -30.44 -56.04
N TYR A 55 -119.87 -29.24 -55.52
CA TYR A 55 -120.90 -28.27 -55.10
C TYR A 55 -121.04 -27.04 -56.01
N TRP A 56 -120.09 -26.78 -56.93
CA TRP A 56 -120.07 -25.56 -57.76
C TRP A 56 -119.81 -25.88 -59.25
N PRO A 57 -120.76 -25.66 -60.18
CA PRO A 57 -120.52 -25.84 -61.61
C PRO A 57 -119.96 -24.56 -62.25
N GLY A 58 -118.85 -24.68 -63.00
CA GLY A 58 -118.31 -23.61 -63.86
C GLY A 58 -117.08 -22.85 -63.33
N SER A 59 -116.77 -21.72 -63.97
CA SER A 59 -115.51 -20.93 -63.84
C SER A 59 -115.16 -20.47 -62.41
N THR A 60 -116.09 -20.51 -61.46
CA THR A 60 -115.92 -20.07 -60.06
C THR A 60 -115.02 -20.98 -59.22
N ALA A 61 -115.07 -22.30 -59.40
CA ALA A 61 -114.18 -23.24 -58.71
C ALA A 61 -112.70 -23.03 -59.13
N LEU A 62 -112.48 -22.71 -60.40
CA LEU A 62 -111.16 -22.39 -60.95
C LEU A 62 -110.59 -21.09 -60.33
N HIS A 63 -111.43 -20.06 -60.15
CA HIS A 63 -111.03 -18.82 -59.48
C HIS A 63 -110.65 -19.02 -58.01
N MET A 64 -111.38 -19.86 -57.26
CA MET A 64 -111.06 -20.16 -55.85
C MET A 64 -109.79 -21.02 -55.70
N GLY A 65 -109.56 -21.99 -56.58
CA GLY A 65 -108.31 -22.78 -56.61
C GLY A 65 -107.08 -21.93 -56.93
N ILE A 66 -107.20 -20.97 -57.86
CA ILE A 66 -106.15 -20.00 -58.16
C ILE A 66 -105.88 -19.09 -56.95
N LEU A 67 -106.92 -18.63 -56.25
CA LEU A 67 -106.77 -17.82 -55.04
C LEU A 67 -106.03 -18.58 -53.92
N ALA A 68 -106.39 -19.84 -53.69
CA ALA A 68 -105.72 -20.69 -52.70
C ALA A 68 -104.25 -20.96 -53.06
N ALA A 69 -103.95 -21.23 -54.34
CA ALA A 69 -102.59 -21.39 -54.83
C ALA A 69 -101.77 -20.10 -54.69
N LEU A 70 -102.36 -18.93 -54.96
CA LEU A 70 -101.72 -17.63 -54.75
C LEU A 70 -101.46 -17.36 -53.26
N LEU A 71 -102.40 -17.67 -52.37
CA LEU A 71 -102.22 -17.52 -50.92
C LEU A 71 -101.13 -18.44 -50.38
N LEU A 72 -101.06 -19.70 -50.86
CA LEU A 72 -99.98 -20.62 -50.54
C LEU A 72 -98.63 -20.14 -51.06
N MET A 73 -98.58 -19.60 -52.28
CA MET A 73 -97.37 -19.03 -52.87
C MET A 73 -96.89 -17.80 -52.08
N VAL A 74 -97.80 -16.92 -51.67
CA VAL A 74 -97.50 -15.75 -50.82
C VAL A 74 -97.02 -16.18 -49.45
N PHE A 75 -97.70 -17.13 -48.81
CA PHE A 75 -97.28 -17.69 -47.52
C PHE A 75 -95.88 -18.30 -47.61
N HIS A 76 -95.61 -19.07 -48.67
CA HIS A 76 -94.31 -19.70 -48.87
C HIS A 76 -93.21 -18.67 -49.14
N ALA A 77 -93.49 -17.66 -49.98
CA ALA A 77 -92.60 -16.53 -50.19
C ALA A 77 -92.29 -15.78 -48.88
N LEU A 78 -93.30 -15.59 -48.01
CA LEU A 78 -93.15 -14.95 -46.71
C LEU A 78 -92.27 -15.78 -45.76
N THR A 79 -92.48 -17.10 -45.69
CA THR A 79 -91.66 -18.01 -44.88
C THR A 79 -90.21 -18.05 -45.35
N LEU A 80 -89.97 -18.07 -46.66
CA LEU A 80 -88.64 -17.98 -47.26
C LEU A 80 -87.99 -16.62 -46.97
N ALA A 81 -88.74 -15.52 -47.07
CA ALA A 81 -88.25 -14.18 -46.75
C ALA A 81 -87.86 -14.04 -45.27
N ILE A 82 -88.70 -14.54 -44.35
CA ILE A 82 -88.43 -14.53 -42.90
C ILE A 82 -87.23 -15.45 -42.58
N GLY A 83 -87.17 -16.63 -43.18
CA GLY A 83 -86.03 -17.56 -43.06
C GLY A 83 -84.73 -16.91 -43.51
N ARG A 84 -84.72 -16.29 -44.70
CA ARG A 84 -83.57 -15.56 -45.24
C ARG A 84 -83.19 -14.37 -44.36
N TRP A 85 -84.16 -13.61 -43.84
CA TRP A 85 -83.90 -12.50 -42.92
C TRP A 85 -83.25 -12.96 -41.61
N ARG A 86 -83.76 -14.03 -40.99
CA ARG A 86 -83.18 -14.62 -39.77
C ARG A 86 -81.78 -15.17 -40.02
N LEU A 87 -81.58 -15.91 -41.11
CA LEU A 87 -80.29 -16.46 -41.48
C LEU A 87 -79.26 -15.34 -41.68
N ASN A 88 -79.64 -14.28 -42.40
CA ASN A 88 -78.79 -13.12 -42.63
C ASN A 88 -78.45 -12.38 -41.31
N ARG A 89 -79.40 -12.28 -40.38
CA ARG A 89 -79.17 -11.68 -39.05
C ARG A 89 -78.19 -12.50 -38.21
N VAL A 90 -78.30 -13.82 -38.22
CA VAL A 90 -77.38 -14.74 -37.52
C VAL A 90 -75.99 -14.69 -38.17
N TRP A 91 -75.92 -14.74 -39.51
CA TRP A 91 -74.66 -14.64 -40.25
C TRP A 91 -73.92 -13.34 -39.95
N LYS A 92 -74.61 -12.19 -39.96
CA LYS A 92 -74.00 -10.91 -39.57
C LYS A 92 -73.44 -10.94 -38.14
N ARG A 93 -74.17 -11.54 -37.19
CA ARG A 93 -73.71 -11.64 -35.80
C ARG A 93 -72.47 -12.51 -35.66
N ILE A 94 -72.42 -13.64 -36.37
CA ILE A 94 -71.23 -14.51 -36.40
C ILE A 94 -70.05 -13.78 -37.02
N GLN A 95 -70.25 -13.10 -38.14
CA GLN A 95 -69.20 -12.31 -38.79
C GLN A 95 -68.64 -11.23 -37.85
N CYS A 96 -69.49 -10.48 -37.15
CA CYS A 96 -69.04 -9.47 -36.18
C CYS A 96 -68.28 -10.10 -35.00
N ASN A 97 -68.79 -11.19 -34.41
CA ASN A 97 -68.14 -11.86 -33.29
C ASN A 97 -66.80 -12.50 -33.69
N PHE A 98 -66.75 -13.11 -34.88
CA PHE A 98 -65.53 -13.69 -35.41
C PHE A 98 -64.48 -12.61 -35.71
N HIS A 99 -64.91 -11.49 -36.31
CA HIS A 99 -64.04 -10.34 -36.53
C HIS A 99 -63.49 -9.76 -35.22
N ASP A 100 -64.32 -9.57 -34.19
CA ASP A 100 -63.87 -9.11 -32.86
C ASP A 100 -62.91 -10.12 -32.21
N SER A 101 -63.17 -11.42 -32.37
CA SER A 101 -62.28 -12.47 -31.84
C SER A 101 -60.91 -12.46 -32.53
N LEU A 102 -60.87 -12.28 -33.86
CA LEU A 102 -59.62 -12.15 -34.62
C LEU A 102 -58.83 -10.91 -34.21
N LEU A 103 -59.51 -9.78 -34.02
CA LEU A 103 -58.85 -8.55 -33.55
C LEU A 103 -58.25 -8.72 -32.14
N ARG A 104 -58.96 -9.41 -31.24
CA ARG A 104 -58.42 -9.74 -29.90
C ARG A 104 -57.20 -10.67 -29.97
N MET A 105 -57.22 -11.66 -30.85
CA MET A 105 -56.07 -12.56 -31.06
C MET A 105 -54.86 -11.80 -31.62
N ALA A 106 -55.05 -10.97 -32.66
CA ALA A 106 -53.97 -10.16 -33.22
C ALA A 106 -53.37 -9.19 -32.18
N ARG A 107 -54.20 -8.58 -31.33
CA ARG A 107 -53.74 -7.74 -30.22
C ARG A 107 -52.94 -8.51 -29.17
N LEU A 108 -53.34 -9.74 -28.86
CA LEU A 108 -52.61 -10.59 -27.91
C LEU A 108 -51.25 -11.01 -28.47
N GLU A 109 -51.17 -11.36 -29.77
CA GLU A 109 -49.90 -11.66 -30.43
C GLU A 109 -48.95 -10.47 -30.38
N LEU A 110 -49.42 -9.26 -30.75
CA LEU A 110 -48.61 -8.05 -30.70
C LEU A 110 -48.07 -7.76 -29.29
N LYS A 111 -48.92 -7.86 -28.25
CA LYS A 111 -48.50 -7.69 -26.85
C LYS A 111 -47.50 -8.74 -26.41
N SER A 112 -47.66 -9.99 -26.84
CA SER A 112 -46.72 -11.07 -26.51
C SER A 112 -45.37 -10.90 -27.20
N ALA A 113 -45.34 -10.38 -28.44
CA ALA A 113 -44.12 -10.07 -29.16
C ALA A 113 -43.35 -8.93 -28.47
N ALA A 114 -44.01 -7.83 -28.14
CA ALA A 114 -43.40 -6.71 -27.41
C ALA A 114 -42.86 -7.12 -26.03
N MET A 115 -43.58 -8.02 -25.32
CA MET A 115 -43.11 -8.56 -24.05
C MET A 115 -41.89 -9.48 -24.21
N ALA A 116 -41.84 -10.28 -25.28
CA ALA A 116 -40.69 -11.13 -25.58
C ALA A 116 -39.45 -10.29 -25.89
N GLU A 117 -39.59 -9.20 -26.64
CA GLU A 117 -38.52 -8.25 -26.95
C GLU A 117 -38.01 -7.54 -25.69
N LEU A 118 -38.90 -7.05 -24.83
CA LEU A 118 -38.51 -6.48 -23.53
C LEU A 118 -37.76 -7.46 -22.62
N LEU A 119 -38.17 -8.73 -22.60
CA LEU A 119 -37.50 -9.78 -21.84
C LEU A 119 -36.10 -10.07 -22.42
N ASP A 120 -35.96 -10.09 -23.75
CA ASP A 120 -34.65 -10.26 -24.40
C ASP A 120 -33.71 -9.10 -24.07
N GLN A 121 -34.17 -7.86 -24.20
CA GLN A 121 -33.38 -6.67 -23.84
C GLN A 121 -33.00 -6.64 -22.35
N SER A 122 -33.91 -7.04 -21.46
CA SER A 122 -33.59 -7.16 -20.03
C SER A 122 -32.54 -8.25 -19.78
N GLY A 123 -32.61 -9.37 -20.50
CA GLY A 123 -31.59 -10.43 -20.45
C GLY A 123 -30.22 -9.92 -20.94
N GLN A 124 -30.18 -9.15 -22.01
CA GLN A 124 -28.95 -8.51 -22.50
C GLN A 124 -28.37 -7.52 -21.47
N MET A 125 -29.21 -6.76 -20.77
CA MET A 125 -28.78 -5.91 -19.64
C MET A 125 -28.20 -6.73 -18.49
N ASP A 126 -28.84 -7.83 -18.10
CA ASP A 126 -28.34 -8.69 -17.03
C ASP A 126 -26.97 -9.30 -17.39
N HIS A 127 -26.78 -9.69 -18.66
CA HIS A 127 -25.48 -10.11 -19.17
C HIS A 127 -24.43 -8.98 -19.12
N ALA A 128 -24.80 -7.74 -19.47
CA ALA A 128 -23.91 -6.60 -19.38
C ALA A 128 -23.51 -6.28 -17.93
N PHE A 129 -24.45 -6.38 -16.99
CA PHE A 129 -24.17 -6.21 -15.56
C PHE A 129 -23.29 -7.34 -15.00
N ASP A 130 -23.54 -8.60 -15.35
CA ASP A 130 -22.67 -9.73 -14.96
C ASP A 130 -21.24 -9.53 -15.50
N ALA A 131 -21.10 -9.13 -16.76
CA ALA A 131 -19.80 -8.83 -17.35
C ALA A 131 -19.09 -7.69 -16.60
N SER A 132 -19.79 -6.59 -16.31
CA SER A 132 -19.21 -5.45 -15.60
C SER A 132 -18.81 -5.80 -14.16
N LEU A 133 -19.64 -6.56 -13.44
CA LEU A 133 -19.35 -7.07 -12.09
C LEU A 133 -18.15 -8.01 -12.08
N ARG A 134 -18.05 -8.93 -13.05
CA ARG A 134 -16.90 -9.83 -13.17
C ARG A 134 -15.60 -9.07 -13.41
N THR A 135 -15.62 -8.09 -14.30
CA THR A 135 -14.46 -7.21 -14.55
C THR A 135 -14.07 -6.47 -13.28
N SER A 136 -15.03 -5.86 -12.58
CA SER A 136 -14.76 -5.16 -11.32
C SER A 136 -14.21 -6.08 -10.23
N LEU A 137 -14.72 -7.30 -10.09
CA LEU A 137 -14.19 -8.29 -9.15
C LEU A 137 -12.75 -8.68 -9.50
N MET A 138 -12.44 -8.89 -10.78
CA MET A 138 -11.09 -9.19 -11.23
C MET A 138 -10.12 -8.03 -10.98
N GLU A 139 -10.53 -6.79 -11.30
CA GLU A 139 -9.76 -5.57 -11.05
C GLU A 139 -9.51 -5.39 -9.55
N THR A 140 -10.55 -5.54 -8.72
CA THR A 140 -10.47 -5.49 -7.25
C THR A 140 -9.48 -6.51 -6.72
N SER A 141 -9.59 -7.77 -7.16
CA SER A 141 -8.70 -8.84 -6.70
C SER A 141 -7.25 -8.57 -7.10
N THR A 142 -7.03 -8.04 -8.30
CA THR A 142 -5.69 -7.71 -8.81
C THR A 142 -5.10 -6.54 -8.04
N ALA A 143 -5.87 -5.46 -7.85
CA ALA A 143 -5.48 -4.30 -7.06
C ALA A 143 -5.18 -4.67 -5.60
N ALA A 144 -6.01 -5.51 -4.98
CA ALA A 144 -5.78 -5.99 -3.62
C ALA A 144 -4.48 -6.80 -3.51
N GLN A 145 -4.19 -7.68 -4.48
CA GLN A 145 -2.93 -8.43 -4.52
C GLN A 145 -1.71 -7.51 -4.70
N ASP A 146 -1.81 -6.51 -5.58
CA ASP A 146 -0.75 -5.51 -5.78
C ASP A 146 -0.50 -4.68 -4.50
N ILE A 147 -1.56 -4.21 -3.85
CA ILE A 147 -1.49 -3.51 -2.56
C ILE A 147 -0.79 -4.37 -1.50
N ILE A 148 -1.18 -5.64 -1.35
CA ILE A 148 -0.55 -6.56 -0.39
C ILE A 148 0.94 -6.73 -0.71
N GLY A 149 1.31 -6.92 -1.97
CA GLY A 149 2.71 -7.07 -2.39
C GLY A 149 3.54 -5.81 -2.11
N ARG A 150 2.98 -4.63 -2.36
CA ARG A 150 3.60 -3.33 -2.04
C ARG A 150 3.76 -3.11 -0.55
N VAL A 151 2.76 -3.44 0.26
CA VAL A 151 2.83 -3.36 1.73
C VAL A 151 3.90 -4.30 2.29
N PHE A 152 4.02 -5.51 1.75
CA PHE A 152 5.10 -6.43 2.15
C PHE A 152 6.48 -5.88 1.80
N SER A 153 6.62 -5.29 0.61
CA SER A 153 7.87 -4.66 0.19
C SER A 153 8.23 -3.48 1.10
N LEU A 154 7.26 -2.61 1.41
CA LEU A 154 7.41 -1.51 2.37
C LEU A 154 7.88 -1.98 3.75
N ASP A 155 7.26 -3.04 4.29
CA ASP A 155 7.66 -3.62 5.59
C ASP A 155 9.09 -4.17 5.54
N GLN A 156 9.44 -4.92 4.50
CA GLN A 156 10.79 -5.43 4.31
C GLN A 156 11.82 -4.30 4.26
N ASP A 157 11.50 -3.21 3.56
CA ASP A 157 12.37 -2.06 3.40
C ASP A 157 12.55 -1.26 4.69
N ALA A 158 11.49 -1.15 5.49
CA ALA A 158 11.53 -0.56 6.81
C ALA A 158 12.35 -1.42 7.79
N GLN A 159 12.18 -2.74 7.76
CA GLN A 159 12.98 -3.66 8.59
C GLN A 159 14.46 -3.63 8.22
N GLN A 160 14.79 -3.55 6.93
CA GLN A 160 16.18 -3.38 6.48
C GLN A 160 16.79 -2.07 7.00
N LEU A 161 16.04 -0.97 6.94
CA LEU A 161 16.49 0.32 7.48
C LEU A 161 16.70 0.24 9.00
N LEU A 162 15.76 -0.35 9.76
CA LEU A 162 15.91 -0.53 11.21
C LEU A 162 17.12 -1.40 11.55
N GLY A 163 17.35 -2.50 10.81
CA GLY A 163 18.51 -3.36 11.00
C GLY A 163 19.83 -2.68 10.63
N TYR A 164 19.83 -1.78 9.65
CA TYR A 164 20.98 -0.95 9.32
C TYR A 164 21.25 0.08 10.43
N LEU A 165 20.23 0.81 10.87
CA LEU A 165 20.33 1.80 11.95
C LEU A 165 20.82 1.18 13.27
N ASN A 166 20.34 -0.02 13.63
CA ASN A 166 20.77 -0.68 14.86
C ASN A 166 22.24 -1.12 14.80
N ARG A 167 22.70 -1.66 13.66
CA ARG A 167 24.12 -1.95 13.45
C ARG A 167 24.95 -0.67 13.51
N ALA A 168 24.41 0.41 12.94
CA ALA A 168 25.11 1.67 12.91
C ALA A 168 25.25 2.34 14.27
N ASP A 169 24.24 2.22 15.12
CA ASP A 169 24.30 2.66 16.51
C ASP A 169 25.37 1.90 17.30
N MET A 170 25.47 0.57 17.10
CA MET A 170 26.52 -0.25 17.73
C MET A 170 27.93 0.14 17.27
N GLU A 171 28.14 0.27 15.96
CA GLU A 171 29.45 0.69 15.40
C GLU A 171 29.85 2.10 15.86
N THR A 172 28.88 3.03 15.93
CA THR A 172 29.12 4.39 16.43
C THR A 172 29.49 4.38 17.91
N ALA A 173 28.81 3.56 18.72
CA ALA A 173 29.11 3.44 20.15
C ALA A 173 30.49 2.84 20.42
N ASP A 174 30.96 1.91 19.58
CA ASP A 174 32.33 1.38 19.63
C ASP A 174 33.35 2.48 19.29
N LEU A 175 33.11 3.24 18.21
CA LEU A 175 34.00 4.32 17.79
C LEU A 175 34.06 5.48 18.80
N GLU A 176 32.94 5.82 19.42
CA GLU A 176 32.89 6.81 20.50
C GLU A 176 33.71 6.37 21.72
N ARG A 177 33.68 5.07 22.08
CA ARG A 177 34.51 4.53 23.16
C ARG A 177 36.00 4.65 22.84
N ASP A 178 36.41 4.32 21.61
CA ASP A 178 37.80 4.44 21.16
C ASP A 178 38.30 5.89 21.17
N ILE A 179 37.45 6.84 20.78
CA ILE A 179 37.75 8.29 20.85
C ILE A 179 37.89 8.75 22.30
N GLN A 180 37.01 8.29 23.21
CA GLN A 180 37.10 8.63 24.64
C GLN A 180 38.38 8.09 25.29
N ASP A 181 38.76 6.85 24.98
CA ASP A 181 40.01 6.26 25.46
C ASP A 181 41.23 7.00 24.91
N SER A 182 41.22 7.34 23.62
CA SER A 182 42.29 8.13 22.99
C SER A 182 42.41 9.53 23.62
N THR A 183 41.29 10.18 23.91
CA THR A 183 41.25 11.48 24.60
C THR A 183 41.85 11.39 26.00
N ARG A 184 41.50 10.36 26.78
CA ARG A 184 42.07 10.13 28.12
C ARG A 184 43.60 9.93 28.09
N ILE A 185 44.11 9.23 27.08
CA ILE A 185 45.55 9.04 26.90
C ILE A 185 46.24 10.38 26.60
N ILE A 186 45.66 11.17 25.70
CA ILE A 186 46.18 12.50 25.34
C ILE A 186 46.20 13.44 26.55
N GLU A 187 45.16 13.44 27.39
CA GLU A 187 45.11 14.23 28.61
C GLU A 187 46.24 13.86 29.58
N ARG A 188 46.47 12.56 29.81
CA ARG A 188 47.56 12.08 30.68
C ARG A 188 48.94 12.50 30.17
N ILE A 189 49.19 12.36 28.87
CA ILE A 189 50.49 12.75 28.30
C ILE A 189 50.63 14.28 28.31
N GLY A 190 49.55 15.02 28.06
CA GLY A 190 49.55 16.48 28.15
C GLY A 190 49.87 16.98 29.57
N GLU A 191 49.36 16.33 30.60
CA GLU A 191 49.70 16.61 32.00
C GLU A 191 51.17 16.31 32.28
N PHE A 192 51.68 15.16 31.82
CA PHE A 192 53.07 14.76 31.97
C PHE A 192 54.04 15.80 31.37
N ILE A 193 53.84 16.17 30.11
CA ILE A 193 54.63 17.20 29.41
C ILE A 193 54.60 18.54 30.15
N ARG A 194 53.47 18.89 30.77
CA ARG A 194 53.34 20.14 31.54
C ARG A 194 54.17 20.12 32.82
N THR A 195 54.26 18.97 33.50
CA THR A 195 55.02 18.82 34.75
C THR A 195 56.51 18.55 34.54
N LEU A 196 56.90 18.18 33.33
CA LEU A 196 58.28 17.83 33.00
C LEU A 196 59.31 18.94 33.30
N PRO A 197 59.12 20.21 32.86
CA PRO A 197 60.13 21.24 33.06
C PRO A 197 60.43 21.47 34.54
N GLU A 198 59.41 21.36 35.40
CA GLU A 198 59.56 21.50 36.85
C GLU A 198 60.43 20.37 37.43
N ARG A 199 60.23 19.12 36.97
CA ARG A 199 61.05 17.97 37.40
C ARG A 199 62.50 18.10 36.96
N LEU A 200 62.73 18.47 35.69
CA LEU A 200 64.08 18.69 35.16
C LEU A 200 64.80 19.83 35.90
N GLN A 201 64.07 20.91 36.22
CA GLN A 201 64.62 22.03 36.96
C GLN A 201 64.98 21.66 38.41
N GLU A 202 64.14 20.87 39.09
CA GLU A 202 64.46 20.34 40.43
C GLU A 202 65.71 19.44 40.42
N GLU A 203 65.83 18.53 39.44
CA GLU A 203 67.01 17.67 39.31
C GLU A 203 68.27 18.47 39.03
N GLN A 204 68.22 19.48 38.14
CA GLN A 204 69.33 20.38 37.91
C GLN A 204 69.75 21.12 39.18
N GLN A 205 68.79 21.59 39.98
CA GLN A 205 69.08 22.27 41.25
C GLN A 205 69.77 21.35 42.25
N LYS A 206 69.27 20.12 42.43
CA LYS A 206 69.89 19.12 43.32
C LYS A 206 71.33 18.80 42.87
N MET A 207 71.56 18.74 41.56
CA MET A 207 72.88 18.50 40.99
C MET A 207 73.85 19.65 41.29
N HIS A 208 73.41 20.90 41.10
CA HIS A 208 74.22 22.08 41.45
C HIS A 208 74.65 22.07 42.92
N LEU A 209 73.74 21.73 43.84
CA LEU A 209 74.05 21.62 45.26
C LEU A 209 75.12 20.56 45.54
N ILE A 210 75.03 19.38 44.90
CA ILE A 210 76.03 18.31 45.08
C ILE A 210 77.41 18.75 44.57
N VAL A 211 77.48 19.44 43.43
CA VAL A 211 78.74 19.94 42.87
C VAL A 211 79.36 21.00 43.79
N ASP A 212 78.54 21.90 44.35
CA ASP A 212 78.98 22.91 45.29
C ASP A 212 79.51 22.27 46.59
N ASP A 213 78.81 21.28 47.14
CA ASP A 213 79.24 20.53 48.33
C ASP A 213 80.59 19.82 48.10
N ILE A 214 80.78 19.22 46.92
CA ILE A 214 82.04 18.57 46.52
C ILE A 214 83.19 19.59 46.42
N SER A 215 82.92 20.78 45.89
CA SER A 215 83.88 21.88 45.80
C SER A 215 84.31 22.37 47.19
N GLU A 216 83.35 22.51 48.12
CA GLU A 216 83.63 22.88 49.51
C GLU A 216 84.49 21.82 50.22
N LEU A 217 84.17 20.54 50.04
CA LEU A 217 84.97 19.44 50.57
C LEU A 217 86.41 19.47 50.03
N THR A 218 86.59 19.76 48.74
CA THR A 218 87.93 19.88 48.12
C THR A 218 88.74 21.00 48.79
N SER A 219 88.12 22.14 49.05
CA SER A 219 88.71 23.28 49.77
C SER A 219 89.14 22.89 51.19
N LEU A 220 88.28 22.21 51.95
CA LEU A 220 88.59 21.75 53.31
C LEU A 220 89.75 20.77 53.34
N VAL A 221 89.78 19.83 52.41
CA VAL A 221 90.85 18.82 52.30
C VAL A 221 92.20 19.48 51.98
N GLN A 222 92.22 20.52 51.14
CA GLN A 222 93.43 21.31 50.86
C GLN A 222 93.96 22.00 52.13
N VAL A 223 93.07 22.55 52.98
CA VAL A 223 93.47 23.14 54.26
C VAL A 223 94.08 22.09 55.19
N ILE A 224 93.50 20.88 55.29
CA ILE A 224 94.04 19.79 56.11
C ILE A 224 95.41 19.34 55.60
N LYS A 225 95.61 19.32 54.27
CA LYS A 225 96.91 19.06 53.63
C LYS A 225 97.97 20.06 54.07
N ASP A 226 97.61 21.34 54.02
CA ASP A 226 98.51 22.43 54.41
C ASP A 226 98.84 22.38 55.91
N ILE A 227 97.86 22.07 56.77
CA ILE A 227 98.08 21.85 58.20
C ILE A 227 99.02 20.66 58.41
N SER A 228 98.77 19.52 57.77
CA SER A 228 99.61 18.32 57.88
C SER A 228 101.05 18.60 57.44
N ARG A 229 101.24 19.34 56.34
CA ARG A 229 102.56 19.75 55.85
C ARG A 229 103.28 20.70 56.83
N ARG A 230 102.57 21.69 57.38
CA ARG A 230 103.13 22.60 58.40
C ARG A 230 103.50 21.85 59.67
N THR A 231 102.64 20.94 60.15
CA THR A 231 102.91 20.09 61.31
C THR A 231 104.12 19.21 61.10
N ASN A 232 104.28 18.61 59.90
CA ASN A 232 105.46 17.84 59.54
C ASN A 232 106.75 18.69 59.59
N LEU A 233 106.70 19.92 59.08
CA LEU A 233 107.83 20.86 59.13
C LEU A 233 108.15 21.31 60.56
N ILE A 234 107.15 21.60 61.38
CA ILE A 234 107.33 21.95 62.81
C ILE A 234 107.93 20.77 63.57
N ALA A 235 107.42 19.56 63.36
CA ALA A 235 107.90 18.34 63.99
C ALA A 235 109.34 18.02 63.58
N LEU A 236 109.69 18.22 62.30
CA LEU A 236 111.07 18.09 61.83
C LEU A 236 112.01 19.11 62.50
N ASN A 237 111.60 20.37 62.59
CA ASN A 237 112.39 21.40 63.28
C ASN A 237 112.57 21.07 64.77
N ALA A 238 111.51 20.56 65.42
CA ALA A 238 111.56 20.11 66.82
C ALA A 238 112.47 18.89 67.01
N ALA A 239 112.46 17.93 66.08
CA ALA A 239 113.34 16.76 66.11
C ALA A 239 114.82 17.16 65.96
N ILE A 240 115.12 18.11 65.06
CA ILE A 240 116.46 18.68 64.89
C ILE A 240 116.93 19.37 66.19
N GLU A 241 116.09 20.22 66.78
CA GLU A 241 116.47 20.95 67.99
C GLU A 241 116.58 20.04 69.23
N ALA A 242 115.74 19.00 69.31
CA ALA A 242 115.85 17.95 70.31
C ALA A 242 117.15 17.13 70.18
N ALA A 243 117.60 16.84 68.96
CA ALA A 243 118.90 16.24 68.71
C ALA A 243 120.06 17.18 69.11
N ARG A 244 119.89 18.50 68.90
CA ARG A 244 120.86 19.53 69.25
C ARG A 244 121.03 19.72 70.76
N ALA A 245 119.97 19.52 71.55
CA ALA A 245 119.99 19.57 73.01
C ALA A 245 120.61 18.32 73.68
N GLY A 246 121.01 17.30 72.90
CA GLY A 246 121.72 16.12 73.40
C GLY A 246 120.93 15.31 74.43
N ALA A 247 121.54 14.98 75.57
CA ALA A 247 120.93 14.09 76.57
C ALA A 247 119.62 14.63 77.19
N SER A 248 119.48 15.95 77.27
CA SER A 248 118.30 16.66 77.81
C SER A 248 117.13 16.71 76.81
N GLY A 249 117.38 16.49 75.51
CA GLY A 249 116.37 16.55 74.45
C GLY A 249 115.73 15.21 74.07
N ARG A 250 116.18 14.07 74.64
CA ARG A 250 115.73 12.72 74.22
C ARG A 250 114.22 12.49 74.28
N GLY A 251 113.55 12.98 75.32
CA GLY A 251 112.09 12.88 75.43
C GLY A 251 111.35 13.68 74.36
N PHE A 252 111.85 14.89 74.06
CA PHE A 252 111.30 15.72 72.98
C PHE A 252 111.57 15.14 71.59
N ALA A 253 112.69 14.46 71.39
CA ALA A 253 113.02 13.81 70.11
C ALA A 253 112.01 12.69 69.77
N VAL A 254 111.62 11.87 70.76
CA VAL A 254 110.63 10.80 70.56
C VAL A 254 109.25 11.39 70.23
N VAL A 255 108.81 12.43 70.95
CA VAL A 255 107.54 13.09 70.67
C VAL A 255 107.55 13.77 69.30
N ALA A 256 108.66 14.42 68.93
CA ALA A 256 108.80 15.08 67.64
C ALA A 256 108.75 14.08 66.46
N GLU A 257 109.39 12.92 66.60
CA GLU A 257 109.33 11.87 65.56
C GLU A 257 107.93 11.26 65.45
N GLU A 258 107.22 11.07 66.56
CA GLU A 258 105.83 10.56 66.54
C GLU A 258 104.87 11.58 65.88
N VAL A 259 105.01 12.87 66.21
CA VAL A 259 104.21 13.94 65.58
C VAL A 259 104.53 14.07 64.09
N ARG A 260 105.80 13.89 63.70
CA ARG A 260 106.22 13.84 62.30
C ARG A 260 105.59 12.65 61.57
N GLY A 261 105.62 11.46 62.17
CA GLY A 261 104.98 10.25 61.65
C GLY A 261 103.46 10.43 61.46
N LEU A 262 102.77 11.04 62.42
CA LEU A 262 101.35 11.37 62.33
C LEU A 262 101.07 12.39 61.20
N ALA A 263 101.91 13.41 61.05
CA ALA A 263 101.75 14.42 60.01
C ALA A 263 101.94 13.86 58.58
N ILE A 264 102.88 12.92 58.40
CA ILE A 264 103.08 12.20 57.14
C ILE A 264 101.85 11.32 56.84
N ARG A 265 101.42 10.50 57.80
CA ARG A 265 100.20 9.66 57.66
C ARG A 265 98.94 10.47 57.38
N SER A 266 98.83 11.66 57.99
CA SER A 266 97.72 12.60 57.73
C SER A 266 97.77 13.13 56.29
N THR A 267 98.95 13.44 55.76
CA THR A 267 99.12 13.88 54.37
C THR A 267 98.76 12.77 53.37
N GLU A 268 99.16 11.53 53.66
CA GLU A 268 98.80 10.35 52.87
C GLU A 268 97.27 10.12 52.87
N ALA A 269 96.64 10.20 54.05
CA ALA A 269 95.19 10.07 54.18
C ALA A 269 94.44 11.17 53.42
N VAL A 270 94.92 12.42 53.50
CA VAL A 270 94.37 13.56 52.75
C VAL A 270 94.47 13.33 51.23
N THR A 271 95.59 12.79 50.75
CA THR A 271 95.77 12.51 49.31
C THR A 271 94.78 11.44 48.81
N LEU A 272 94.51 10.41 49.63
CA LEU A 272 93.48 9.42 49.34
C LEU A 272 92.08 10.02 49.32
N ILE A 273 91.79 10.97 50.21
CA ILE A 273 90.51 11.69 50.22
C ILE A 273 90.37 12.57 48.98
N GLU A 274 91.42 13.31 48.56
CA GLU A 274 91.41 14.09 47.31
C GLU A 274 91.11 13.20 46.10
N GLU A 275 91.72 12.02 46.02
CA GLU A 275 91.46 11.07 44.94
C GLU A 275 90.02 10.54 44.98
N GLY A 276 89.49 10.27 46.18
CA GLY A 276 88.10 9.87 46.39
C GLY A 276 87.09 10.94 45.99
N ILE A 277 87.35 12.20 46.35
CA ILE A 277 86.52 13.36 45.96
C ILE A 277 86.60 13.58 44.45
N GLY A 278 87.78 13.47 43.84
CA GLY A 278 87.94 13.53 42.38
C GLY A 278 87.12 12.47 41.65
N LYS A 279 87.13 11.23 42.14
CA LYS A 279 86.29 10.13 41.62
C LYS A 279 84.81 10.38 41.84
N ALA A 280 84.41 10.92 42.99
CA ALA A 280 83.02 11.27 43.27
C ALA A 280 82.53 12.35 42.29
N ASN A 281 83.32 13.41 42.09
CA ASN A 281 83.00 14.48 41.15
C ASN A 281 82.86 13.95 39.71
N SER A 282 83.81 13.14 39.25
CA SER A 282 83.75 12.56 37.90
C SER A 282 82.57 11.63 37.73
N THR A 283 82.21 10.87 38.77
CA THR A 283 81.04 9.96 38.78
C THR A 283 79.74 10.76 38.73
N VAL A 284 79.60 11.80 39.56
CA VAL A 284 78.42 12.68 39.56
C VAL A 284 78.24 13.35 38.20
N GLN A 285 79.32 13.87 37.62
CA GLN A 285 79.28 14.55 36.33
C GLN A 285 78.99 13.59 35.16
N SER A 286 79.54 12.37 35.18
CA SER A 286 79.22 11.32 34.21
C SER A 286 77.77 10.86 34.34
N GLN A 287 77.33 10.51 35.55
CA GLN A 287 75.96 10.04 35.78
C GLN A 287 74.93 11.11 35.44
N PHE A 288 75.23 12.39 35.67
CA PHE A 288 74.33 13.47 35.28
C PHE A 288 74.23 13.59 33.75
N SER A 289 75.34 13.59 33.02
CA SER A 289 75.29 13.61 31.55
C SER A 289 74.53 12.42 30.98
N ASP A 290 74.77 11.22 31.53
CA ASP A 290 74.14 9.99 31.04
C ASP A 290 72.65 9.95 31.40
N ASN A 291 72.26 10.23 32.66
CA ASN A 291 70.85 10.28 33.06
C ASN A 291 70.11 11.42 32.35
N TYR A 292 70.71 12.59 32.18
CA TYR A 292 70.05 13.71 31.51
C TYR A 292 69.74 13.39 30.04
N GLN A 293 70.65 12.69 29.35
CA GLN A 293 70.37 12.18 28.00
C GLN A 293 69.28 11.11 28.01
N HIS A 294 69.33 10.17 28.96
CA HIS A 294 68.35 9.10 29.06
C HIS A 294 66.94 9.61 29.36
N THR A 295 66.80 10.55 30.30
CA THR A 295 65.53 11.22 30.62
C THR A 295 65.02 11.97 29.41
N VAL A 296 65.86 12.74 28.71
CA VAL A 296 65.45 13.46 27.49
C VAL A 296 65.02 12.52 26.36
N ASP A 297 65.65 11.36 26.20
CA ASP A 297 65.27 10.36 25.20
C ASP A 297 63.94 9.67 25.55
N GLU A 298 63.71 9.32 26.81
CA GLU A 298 62.40 8.80 27.28
C GLU A 298 61.28 9.83 27.06
N GLU A 299 61.55 11.10 27.33
CA GLU A 299 60.64 12.23 27.10
C GLU A 299 60.31 12.45 25.62
N LEU A 300 61.33 12.38 24.73
CA LEU A 300 61.12 12.41 23.29
C LEU A 300 60.29 11.22 22.81
N HIS A 301 60.45 10.06 23.44
CA HIS A 301 59.65 8.88 23.14
C HIS A 301 58.18 9.07 23.54
N GLU A 302 57.90 9.63 24.72
CA GLU A 302 56.55 9.97 25.15
C GLU A 302 55.90 11.07 24.30
N ALA A 303 56.63 12.12 23.93
CA ALA A 303 56.15 13.16 23.02
C ALA A 303 55.82 12.58 21.62
N THR A 304 56.62 11.62 21.14
CA THR A 304 56.34 10.89 19.90
C THR A 304 55.09 10.01 20.03
N SER A 305 54.88 9.39 21.19
CA SER A 305 53.66 8.63 21.51
C SER A 305 52.42 9.53 21.54
N LEU A 306 52.53 10.76 22.06
CA LEU A 306 51.46 11.76 21.99
C LEU A 306 51.12 12.12 20.55
N ALA A 307 52.13 12.44 19.74
CA ALA A 307 51.93 12.78 18.33
C ALA A 307 51.22 11.64 17.58
N ASN A 308 51.58 10.39 17.86
CA ASN A 308 50.92 9.21 17.32
C ASN A 308 49.47 9.05 17.82
N SER A 309 49.21 9.32 19.10
CA SER A 309 47.86 9.22 19.69
C SER A 309 46.93 10.30 19.14
N VAL A 310 47.42 11.53 18.99
CA VAL A 310 46.69 12.63 18.34
C VAL A 310 46.39 12.30 16.87
N ARG A 311 47.36 11.75 16.15
CA ARG A 311 47.14 11.31 14.76
C ARG A 311 46.07 10.23 14.67
N ARG A 312 46.10 9.22 15.56
CA ARG A 312 45.05 8.18 15.64
C ARG A 312 43.68 8.78 15.95
N LEU A 313 43.61 9.75 16.86
CA LEU A 313 42.35 10.43 17.18
C LEU A 313 41.81 11.21 15.96
N GLN A 314 42.68 11.87 15.19
CA GLN A 314 42.28 12.53 13.95
C GLN A 314 41.78 11.53 12.90
N GLU A 315 42.44 10.39 12.75
CA GLU A 315 42.00 9.29 11.86
C GLU A 315 40.61 8.77 12.29
N ASN A 316 40.43 8.44 13.57
CA ASN A 316 39.13 7.99 14.10
C ASN A 316 38.02 9.03 13.91
N TYR A 317 38.32 10.32 14.05
CA TYR A 317 37.34 11.39 13.84
C TYR A 317 36.93 11.53 12.37
N GLU A 318 37.87 11.39 11.43
CA GLU A 318 37.54 11.41 10.01
C GLU A 318 36.75 10.17 9.62
N ASP A 319 37.08 9.00 10.18
CA ASP A 319 36.31 7.77 10.01
C ASP A 319 34.88 7.94 10.53
N LEU A 320 34.68 8.50 11.74
CA LEU A 320 33.36 8.80 12.30
C LEU A 320 32.57 9.76 11.41
N ARG A 321 33.24 10.80 10.89
CA ARG A 321 32.61 11.79 10.01
C ARG A 321 32.19 11.17 8.68
N GLN A 322 33.03 10.33 8.10
CA GLN A 322 32.72 9.62 6.87
C GLN A 322 31.61 8.60 7.08
N TYR A 323 31.63 7.92 8.22
CA TYR A 323 30.59 7.01 8.66
C TYR A 323 29.23 7.69 8.74
N HIS A 324 29.13 8.82 9.43
CA HIS A 324 27.89 9.61 9.53
C HIS A 324 27.39 10.11 8.18
N LYS A 325 28.27 10.49 7.25
CA LYS A 325 27.86 10.84 5.87
C LYS A 325 27.20 9.66 5.17
N THR A 326 27.82 8.48 5.24
CA THR A 326 27.26 7.26 4.65
C THR A 326 25.93 6.89 5.31
N LEU A 327 25.85 6.95 6.64
CA LEU A 327 24.64 6.70 7.41
C LEU A 327 23.51 7.62 6.93
N PHE A 328 23.76 8.92 6.86
CA PHE A 328 22.77 9.89 6.40
C PHE A 328 22.33 9.62 4.95
N SER A 329 23.26 9.25 4.08
CA SER A 329 22.98 8.89 2.70
C SER A 329 22.09 7.64 2.59
N VAL A 330 22.39 6.58 3.35
CA VAL A 330 21.61 5.32 3.35
C VAL A 330 20.21 5.56 3.94
N VAL A 331 20.12 6.28 5.05
CA VAL A 331 18.82 6.65 5.67
C VAL A 331 17.98 7.46 4.70
N THR A 332 18.56 8.47 4.04
CA THR A 332 17.86 9.29 3.05
C THR A 332 17.39 8.43 1.88
N HIS A 333 18.25 7.54 1.36
CA HIS A 333 17.92 6.65 0.26
C HIS A 333 16.73 5.73 0.60
N HIS A 334 16.74 5.10 1.77
CA HIS A 334 15.61 4.28 2.22
C HIS A 334 14.34 5.11 2.44
N ASN A 335 14.43 6.30 3.05
CA ASN A 335 13.28 7.17 3.26
C ASN A 335 12.63 7.63 1.97
N THR A 336 13.43 8.03 0.96
CA THR A 336 12.90 8.40 -0.35
C THR A 336 12.17 7.20 -0.98
N ARG A 337 12.78 6.02 -0.94
CA ARG A 337 12.18 4.82 -1.53
C ARG A 337 10.89 4.39 -0.83
N LEU A 338 10.84 4.45 0.50
CA LEU A 338 9.61 4.23 1.28
C LEU A 338 8.55 5.26 0.89
N SER A 339 8.92 6.53 0.76
CA SER A 339 7.99 7.60 0.36
C SER A 339 7.42 7.36 -1.04
N ASP A 340 8.25 7.01 -2.01
CA ASP A 340 7.83 6.70 -3.38
C ASP A 340 6.87 5.50 -3.42
N GLN A 341 7.16 4.46 -2.65
CA GLN A 341 6.29 3.28 -2.53
C GLN A 341 4.95 3.62 -1.86
N ILE A 342 4.93 4.47 -0.82
CA ILE A 342 3.69 4.93 -0.17
C ILE A 342 2.84 5.74 -1.15
N VAL A 343 3.45 6.65 -1.92
CA VAL A 343 2.74 7.44 -2.94
C VAL A 343 2.15 6.51 -4.01
N ALA A 344 2.93 5.52 -4.47
CA ALA A 344 2.43 4.54 -5.42
C ALA A 344 1.30 3.66 -4.84
N LEU A 345 1.37 3.32 -3.55
CA LEU A 345 0.31 2.59 -2.84
C LEU A 345 -0.98 3.41 -2.76
N LEU A 346 -0.88 4.71 -2.45
CA LEU A 346 -2.03 5.62 -2.46
C LEU A 346 -2.66 5.72 -3.84
N GLY A 347 -1.85 5.76 -4.91
CA GLY A 347 -2.34 5.69 -6.28
C GLY A 347 -3.05 4.36 -6.57
N ALA A 348 -2.50 3.24 -6.11
CA ALA A 348 -3.11 1.92 -6.28
C ALA A 348 -4.49 1.79 -5.59
N ILE A 349 -4.78 2.58 -4.55
CA ILE A 349 -6.07 2.59 -3.84
C ILE A 349 -7.17 3.32 -4.65
N GLN A 350 -6.84 4.15 -5.64
CA GLN A 350 -7.82 4.89 -6.45
C GLN A 350 -8.81 4.00 -7.21
N PHE A 351 -8.52 2.70 -7.38
CA PHE A 351 -9.47 1.75 -7.96
C PHE A 351 -10.81 1.71 -7.19
N GLU A 352 -10.82 2.03 -5.89
CA GLU A 352 -12.03 2.09 -5.08
C GLU A 352 -13.04 3.09 -5.64
N ASP A 353 -12.57 4.25 -6.13
CA ASP A 353 -13.45 5.25 -6.74
C ASP A 353 -14.05 4.75 -8.06
N VAL A 354 -13.24 4.10 -8.90
CA VAL A 354 -13.70 3.49 -10.15
C VAL A 354 -14.79 2.43 -9.88
N LEU A 355 -14.58 1.58 -8.87
CA LEU A 355 -15.56 0.57 -8.45
C LEU A 355 -16.85 1.22 -7.95
N ARG A 356 -16.72 2.24 -7.10
CA ARG A 356 -17.87 2.99 -6.58
C ARG A 356 -18.69 3.59 -7.72
N GLN A 357 -18.07 4.32 -8.63
CA GLN A 357 -18.75 4.95 -9.78
C GLN A 357 -19.45 3.92 -10.68
N ARG A 358 -18.83 2.75 -10.89
CA ARG A 358 -19.42 1.68 -11.70
C ARG A 358 -20.62 1.03 -11.01
N ILE A 359 -20.53 0.79 -9.70
CA ILE A 359 -21.65 0.26 -8.90
C ILE A 359 -22.79 1.27 -8.84
N GLU A 360 -22.53 2.56 -8.63
CA GLU A 360 -23.54 3.61 -8.63
C GLU A 360 -24.29 3.67 -9.98
N ARG A 361 -23.56 3.67 -11.11
CA ARG A 361 -24.18 3.64 -12.46
C ARG A 361 -25.02 2.40 -12.70
N MET A 362 -24.56 1.22 -12.26
CA MET A 362 -25.33 -0.01 -12.34
C MET A 362 -26.61 0.06 -11.49
N GLN A 363 -26.51 0.57 -10.26
CA GLN A 363 -27.68 0.76 -9.38
C GLN A 363 -28.69 1.73 -9.97
N ASP A 364 -28.25 2.85 -10.54
CA ASP A 364 -29.14 3.82 -11.19
C ASP A 364 -29.83 3.22 -12.42
N THR A 365 -29.10 2.44 -13.21
CA THR A 365 -29.67 1.75 -14.38
C THR A 365 -30.68 0.70 -13.94
N LEU A 366 -30.42 -0.06 -12.87
CA LEU A 366 -31.36 -1.00 -12.28
C LEU A 366 -32.64 -0.32 -11.76
N ARG A 367 -32.52 0.85 -11.12
CA ARG A 367 -33.67 1.64 -10.67
C ARG A 367 -34.51 2.11 -11.86
N GLN A 368 -33.88 2.63 -12.91
CA GLN A 368 -34.58 3.06 -14.14
C GLN A 368 -35.26 1.89 -14.84
N ARG A 369 -34.60 0.73 -14.92
CA ARG A 369 -35.20 -0.49 -15.47
C ARG A 369 -36.42 -0.95 -14.67
N LEU A 370 -36.36 -0.91 -13.34
CA LEU A 370 -37.49 -1.27 -12.48
C LEU A 370 -38.70 -0.35 -12.74
N GLN A 371 -38.47 0.96 -12.87
CA GLN A 371 -39.51 1.92 -13.21
C GLN A 371 -40.11 1.65 -14.60
N ALA A 372 -39.29 1.33 -15.60
CA ALA A 372 -39.77 0.95 -16.93
C ALA A 372 -40.65 -0.31 -16.86
N TRP A 373 -40.27 -1.33 -16.08
CA TRP A 373 -41.08 -2.52 -15.86
C TRP A 373 -42.42 -2.23 -15.17
N GLU A 374 -42.43 -1.36 -14.16
CA GLU A 374 -43.67 -0.95 -13.48
C GLU A 374 -44.62 -0.21 -14.44
N GLN A 375 -44.09 0.68 -15.27
CA GLN A 375 -44.87 1.40 -16.29
C GLN A 375 -45.40 0.45 -17.37
N ALA A 376 -44.55 -0.44 -17.88
CA ALA A 376 -44.91 -1.46 -18.85
C ALA A 376 -46.03 -2.37 -18.32
N ALA A 377 -45.90 -2.85 -17.09
CA ALA A 377 -46.92 -3.67 -16.44
C ALA A 377 -48.24 -2.91 -16.24
N ALA A 378 -48.19 -1.61 -15.90
CA ALA A 378 -49.38 -0.78 -15.76
C ALA A 378 -50.10 -0.58 -17.10
N GLN A 379 -49.37 -0.32 -18.19
CA GLN A 379 -49.93 -0.15 -19.54
C GLN A 379 -50.54 -1.44 -20.08
N LEU A 380 -49.88 -2.59 -19.88
CA LEU A 380 -50.40 -3.90 -20.31
C LEU A 380 -51.72 -4.27 -19.62
N ARG A 381 -51.97 -3.79 -18.40
CA ARG A 381 -53.22 -3.98 -17.65
C ARG A 381 -54.36 -3.07 -18.14
N GLN A 382 -54.08 -2.00 -18.89
CA GLN A 382 -55.13 -1.10 -19.39
C GLN A 382 -55.86 -1.71 -20.61
N PRO A 383 -57.20 -1.76 -20.59
CA PRO A 383 -57.98 -2.24 -21.74
C PRO A 383 -57.91 -1.24 -22.91
N GLY A 384 -57.56 -1.73 -24.10
CA GLY A 384 -57.55 -0.94 -25.35
C GLY A 384 -56.21 -0.31 -25.75
N CYS A 385 -55.12 -0.57 -25.01
CA CYS A 385 -53.77 -0.18 -25.44
C CYS A 385 -53.29 -1.11 -26.56
N ASP A 386 -53.32 -0.62 -27.80
CA ASP A 386 -52.96 -1.35 -29.03
C ASP A 386 -51.49 -1.13 -29.43
N ASP A 387 -50.86 -0.05 -28.98
CA ASP A 387 -49.43 0.24 -29.17
C ASP A 387 -48.92 0.99 -27.93
N CYS A 388 -48.45 0.23 -26.94
CA CYS A 388 -48.10 0.80 -25.64
C CYS A 388 -46.68 1.41 -25.60
N GLY A 389 -45.93 1.43 -26.71
CA GLY A 389 -44.56 1.97 -26.71
C GLY A 389 -43.64 1.26 -25.72
N LEU A 390 -43.87 -0.03 -25.49
CA LEU A 390 -43.24 -0.84 -24.44
C LEU A 390 -41.74 -1.06 -24.65
N ASP A 391 -41.28 -0.99 -25.90
CA ASP A 391 -39.97 -1.45 -26.35
C ASP A 391 -38.85 -0.40 -26.15
N HIS A 392 -39.17 0.89 -26.28
CA HIS A 392 -38.12 1.90 -26.48
C HIS A 392 -37.36 2.30 -25.20
N ASP A 393 -37.94 2.06 -24.02
CA ASP A 393 -37.36 2.53 -22.77
C ASP A 393 -36.19 1.67 -22.30
N VAL A 394 -36.27 0.34 -22.47
CA VAL A 394 -35.24 -0.60 -21.96
C VAL A 394 -34.02 -0.65 -22.89
N GLU A 395 -34.23 -0.67 -24.22
CA GLU A 395 -33.16 -0.59 -25.20
C GLU A 395 -32.29 0.68 -25.03
N THR A 396 -32.96 1.81 -24.82
CA THR A 396 -32.29 3.11 -24.61
C THR A 396 -31.49 3.11 -23.31
N LEU A 397 -31.95 2.41 -22.26
CA LEU A 397 -31.22 2.25 -21.01
C LEU A 397 -29.97 1.38 -21.18
N LEU A 398 -30.08 0.25 -21.87
CA LEU A 398 -28.94 -0.62 -22.18
C LEU A 398 -27.85 0.14 -22.95
N THR A 399 -28.26 0.87 -23.99
CA THR A 399 -27.33 1.64 -24.82
C THR A 399 -26.64 2.74 -24.01
N ARG A 400 -27.38 3.49 -23.18
CA ARG A 400 -26.81 4.52 -22.29
C ARG A 400 -25.83 3.92 -21.27
N TYR A 401 -26.16 2.78 -20.68
CA TYR A 401 -25.27 2.10 -19.75
C TYR A 401 -23.96 1.66 -20.42
N GLN A 402 -24.04 1.00 -21.57
CA GLN A 402 -22.87 0.55 -22.32
C GLN A 402 -21.99 1.71 -22.77
N GLU A 403 -22.59 2.82 -23.21
CA GLU A 403 -21.86 4.03 -23.59
C GLU A 403 -21.16 4.66 -22.38
N GLY A 404 -21.84 4.76 -21.24
CA GLY A 404 -21.23 5.20 -19.99
C GLY A 404 -20.04 4.32 -19.58
N GLU A 405 -20.15 3.00 -19.70
CA GLU A 405 -19.04 2.08 -19.42
C GLU A 405 -17.85 2.28 -20.36
N ARG A 406 -18.09 2.52 -21.66
CA ARG A 406 -17.03 2.79 -22.64
C ARG A 406 -16.31 4.11 -22.38
N GLN A 407 -17.07 5.17 -22.08
CA GLN A 407 -16.50 6.50 -21.82
C GLN A 407 -15.60 6.47 -20.58
N HIS A 408 -16.05 5.85 -19.49
CA HIS A 408 -15.22 5.70 -18.28
C HIS A 408 -14.00 4.81 -18.52
N ALA A 409 -14.12 3.71 -19.28
CA ALA A 409 -12.97 2.89 -19.65
C ALA A 409 -11.92 3.68 -20.44
N SER A 410 -12.34 4.56 -21.37
CA SER A 410 -11.42 5.39 -22.15
C SER A 410 -10.73 6.50 -21.35
N ALA A 411 -11.42 7.08 -20.36
CA ALA A 411 -10.87 8.09 -19.47
C ALA A 411 -9.74 7.54 -18.57
N ILE A 412 -9.86 6.27 -18.15
CA ILE A 412 -8.85 5.58 -17.33
C ILE A 412 -7.65 5.12 -18.17
N SER A 413 -7.87 4.79 -19.45
CA SER A 413 -6.84 4.24 -20.36
C SER A 413 -5.89 5.27 -20.96
N THR A 414 -6.16 6.57 -20.78
CA THR A 414 -5.36 7.64 -21.37
C THR A 414 -4.53 8.32 -20.29
N PRO A 415 -3.33 7.81 -19.94
CA PRO A 415 -2.38 8.61 -19.19
C PRO A 415 -1.96 9.75 -20.13
N SER A 416 -2.40 10.97 -19.83
CA SER A 416 -1.97 12.18 -20.50
C SER A 416 -0.45 12.24 -20.53
N ALA A 417 0.13 11.93 -21.69
CA ALA A 417 1.57 11.83 -21.93
C ALA A 417 2.29 13.19 -22.02
N GLU A 418 1.78 14.25 -21.38
CA GLU A 418 2.29 15.62 -21.58
C GLU A 418 2.55 16.47 -20.32
N ASP A 419 2.45 15.96 -19.09
CA ASP A 419 2.80 16.77 -17.91
C ASP A 419 3.87 16.11 -17.04
N ASN A 420 5.12 16.15 -17.54
CA ASN A 420 6.29 15.55 -16.90
C ASN A 420 6.87 16.40 -15.75
N ASN A 421 6.05 17.20 -15.05
CA ASN A 421 6.54 18.01 -13.92
C ASN A 421 5.52 18.33 -12.82
N SER A 422 4.41 17.59 -12.73
CA SER A 422 3.54 17.67 -11.56
C SER A 422 3.33 16.26 -11.01
N GLY A 423 3.62 16.08 -9.71
CA GLY A 423 3.36 14.84 -8.99
C GLY A 423 1.90 14.41 -9.12
N PRO A 424 1.55 13.16 -8.73
CA PRO A 424 0.26 12.57 -9.02
C PRO A 424 -0.86 13.53 -8.62
N ARG A 425 -1.71 13.91 -9.60
CA ARG A 425 -2.90 14.72 -9.33
C ARG A 425 -3.84 13.89 -8.49
N ILE A 426 -3.79 14.14 -7.19
CA ILE A 426 -4.80 13.73 -6.23
C ILE A 426 -6.06 14.50 -6.60
N GLU A 427 -6.92 13.90 -7.42
CA GLU A 427 -8.31 14.34 -7.51
C GLU A 427 -9.04 13.83 -6.27
N LEU A 428 -8.97 14.64 -5.20
CA LEU A 428 -9.90 14.56 -4.07
C LEU A 428 -11.20 15.20 -4.54
N PHE A 429 -12.21 14.44 -4.97
CA PHE A 429 -13.64 14.73 -4.76
C PHE A 429 -14.51 13.49 -5.01
#